data_AF-A0A834HZM1-F1
#
_entry.id   AF-A0A834HZM1-F1
#
_cell.length_a   1.000
_cell.length_b   1.000
_cell.length_c   1.000
_cell.angle_alpha   90.00
_cell.angle_beta   90.00
_cell.angle_gamma   90.00
#
_symmetry.space_group_name_H-M   'P 1'
#
loop_
_entity.id
_entity.type
_entity.pdbx_description
1 polymer ?
#
loop_
_entity_poly.entity_id
_entity_poly.type
_entity_poly.pdbx_seq_one_letter_code
_entity_poly.pdbx_strand_id
1 'polypeptide(L)'
;MEQQTLSIAKAGIICQLNARTSILAAANPSESQWNKNKTIIENVQLPHTLLSRFDLIFLLLDPQNEVFDRRLANHLVSLYYKTRTEEDDEVLNMSILRDYISYAKEHVHPKLGEEASQRLIQAYVDMR
;
A
#
# COMPACT_ATOMS: atom_id res chain seq x y z
N MET A 1 -2.24 -15.84 -0.62
CA MET A 1 -1.81 -14.70 -1.45
C MET A 1 -1.74 -15.14 -2.91
N GLU A 2 -0.90 -16.12 -3.23
CA GLU A 2 -0.63 -16.54 -4.60
C GLU A 2 -1.74 -17.35 -5.28
N GLN A 3 -2.31 -18.35 -4.59
CA GLN A 3 -3.36 -19.22 -5.17
C GLN A 3 -4.74 -18.56 -5.26
N GLN A 4 -5.00 -17.52 -4.44
CA GLN A 4 -6.28 -16.80 -4.37
C GLN A 4 -7.54 -17.67 -4.15
N THR A 5 -7.37 -18.92 -3.69
CA THR A 5 -8.46 -19.85 -3.37
C THR A 5 -8.23 -20.51 -2.01
N LEU A 6 -9.31 -20.88 -1.33
CA LEU A 6 -9.26 -21.59 -0.05
C LEU A 6 -9.97 -22.95 -0.18
N SER A 7 -9.24 -24.03 0.08
CA SER A 7 -9.79 -25.39 0.08
C SER A 7 -10.03 -25.86 1.50
N ILE A 8 -11.25 -26.31 1.79
CA ILE A 8 -11.68 -26.76 3.12
C ILE A 8 -12.17 -28.20 3.00
N ALA A 9 -11.64 -29.08 3.86
CA ALA A 9 -12.10 -30.45 4.04
C ALA A 9 -12.37 -30.68 5.54
N LYS A 10 -13.63 -30.61 5.97
CA LYS A 10 -14.01 -30.78 7.38
C LYS A 10 -15.44 -31.30 7.51
N ALA A 11 -15.66 -32.24 8.43
CA ALA A 11 -16.98 -32.79 8.74
C ALA A 11 -17.78 -33.29 7.51
N GLY A 12 -17.08 -33.93 6.55
CA GLY A 12 -17.69 -34.42 5.31
C GLY A 12 -17.95 -33.35 4.25
N ILE A 13 -17.69 -32.07 4.54
CA ILE A 13 -17.76 -30.99 3.56
C ILE A 13 -16.38 -30.82 2.94
N ILE A 14 -16.31 -31.07 1.63
CA ILE A 14 -15.14 -30.78 0.80
C ILE A 14 -15.56 -29.68 -0.18
N CYS A 15 -15.01 -28.48 -0.01
CA CYS A 15 -15.31 -27.37 -0.90
C CYS A 15 -14.08 -26.50 -1.17
N GLN A 16 -14.12 -25.80 -2.30
CA GLN A 16 -13.13 -24.79 -2.68
C GLN A 16 -13.84 -23.45 -2.83
N LEU A 17 -13.35 -22.45 -2.11
CA LEU A 17 -13.92 -21.11 -2.05
C LEU A 17 -12.99 -20.10 -2.71
N ASN A 18 -13.57 -19.09 -3.35
CA ASN A 18 -12.85 -17.96 -3.90
C ASN A 18 -12.37 -17.05 -2.76
N ALA A 19 -11.08 -16.71 -2.74
CA ALA A 19 -10.45 -15.86 -1.74
C ALA A 19 -9.65 -14.70 -2.37
N ARG A 20 -10.05 -14.27 -3.59
CA ARG A 20 -9.45 -13.13 -4.29
C ARG A 20 -9.70 -11.83 -3.53
N THR A 21 -8.63 -11.24 -3.01
CA THR A 21 -8.63 -9.93 -2.36
C THR A 21 -7.25 -9.28 -2.46
N SER A 22 -7.20 -7.95 -2.40
CA SER A 22 -5.97 -7.20 -2.22
C SER A 22 -5.66 -7.04 -0.72
N ILE A 23 -4.38 -7.02 -0.36
CA ILE A 23 -3.96 -6.93 1.04
C ILE A 23 -3.25 -5.60 1.25
N LEU A 24 -3.72 -4.85 2.24
CA LEU A 24 -3.01 -3.71 2.81
C LEU A 24 -2.66 -4.07 4.25
N ALA A 25 -1.38 -3.94 4.60
CA ALA A 25 -0.89 -4.25 5.94
C ALA A 25 0.05 -3.13 6.41
N ALA A 26 -0.01 -2.83 7.70
CA ALA A 26 0.97 -1.99 8.38
C ALA A 26 1.66 -2.85 9.44
N ALA A 27 2.99 -2.76 9.51
CA ALA A 27 3.81 -3.47 10.47
C ALA A 27 4.71 -2.47 11.19
N ASN A 28 4.87 -2.67 12.50
CA ASN A 28 5.75 -1.87 13.33
C ASN A 28 7.10 -2.59 13.51
N PRO A 29 8.21 -1.85 13.69
CA PRO A 29 9.50 -2.46 14.02
C PRO A 29 9.45 -3.10 15.41
N SER A 30 10.24 -4.16 15.61
CA SER A 30 10.33 -4.91 16.87
C SER A 30 10.85 -4.06 18.03
N GLU A 31 11.80 -3.16 17.75
CA GLU A 31 12.45 -2.30 18.74
C GLU A 31 11.74 -0.95 18.94
N SER A 32 10.48 -0.81 18.51
CA SER A 32 9.67 0.43 18.47
C SER A 32 10.23 1.56 17.59
N GLN A 33 11.54 1.63 17.40
CA GLN A 33 12.22 2.56 16.50
C GLN A 33 12.91 1.80 15.37
N TRP A 34 12.98 2.46 14.21
CA TRP A 34 13.68 1.90 13.06
C TRP A 34 15.19 2.01 13.23
N ASN A 35 15.89 0.88 13.22
CA ASN A 35 17.35 0.85 13.26
C ASN A 35 17.92 0.88 11.84
N LYS A 36 18.59 1.98 11.48
CA LYS A 36 19.18 2.21 10.15
C LYS A 36 20.34 1.25 9.82
N ASN A 37 20.95 0.63 10.83
CA ASN A 37 22.06 -0.29 10.64
C ASN A 37 21.58 -1.73 10.40
N LYS A 38 20.29 -2.01 10.60
CA LYS A 38 19.68 -3.32 10.39
C LYS A 38 18.91 -3.33 9.08
N THR A 39 18.80 -4.51 8.48
CA THR A 39 17.96 -4.73 7.30
C THR A 39 16.46 -4.65 7.65
N ILE A 40 15.60 -4.53 6.64
CA ILE A 40 14.14 -4.50 6.83
C ILE A 40 13.65 -5.78 7.55
N ILE A 41 14.23 -6.92 7.18
CA ILE A 41 13.86 -8.24 7.70
C ILE A 41 14.17 -8.31 9.20
N GLU A 42 15.34 -7.83 9.60
CA GLU A 42 15.77 -7.81 11.01
C GLU A 42 14.96 -6.80 11.84
N ASN A 43 14.59 -5.66 11.26
CA ASN A 43 13.78 -4.65 11.96
C ASN A 43 12.34 -5.13 12.23
N VAL A 44 11.71 -5.83 11.28
CA VAL A 44 10.29 -6.23 11.37
C VAL A 44 10.13 -7.65 11.94
N GLN A 45 11.18 -8.47 11.91
CA GLN A 45 11.18 -9.85 12.42
C GLN A 45 10.14 -10.76 11.73
N LEU A 46 9.97 -10.58 10.42
CA LEU A 46 9.11 -11.46 9.60
C LEU A 46 9.94 -12.44 8.77
N PRO A 47 9.46 -13.68 8.55
CA PRO A 47 10.13 -14.62 7.67
C PRO A 47 10.29 -14.05 6.26
N HIS A 48 11.46 -14.26 5.66
CA HIS A 48 11.75 -13.81 4.29
C HIS A 48 10.73 -14.31 3.27
N THR A 49 10.23 -15.54 3.44
CA THR A 49 9.23 -16.19 2.58
C THR A 49 7.85 -15.54 2.62
N LEU A 50 7.56 -14.75 3.67
CA LEU A 50 6.31 -14.00 3.78
C LEU A 50 6.49 -12.59 3.22
N LEU A 51 7.62 -11.92 3.52
CA LEU A 51 7.94 -10.61 2.96
C LEU A 51 8.05 -10.64 1.44
N SER A 52 8.64 -11.69 0.86
CA SER A 52 8.76 -11.86 -0.58
C SER A 52 7.41 -12.02 -1.31
N ARG A 53 6.30 -12.22 -0.60
CA ARG A 53 4.95 -12.30 -1.18
C ARG A 53 4.28 -10.94 -1.35
N PHE A 54 4.87 -9.88 -0.80
CA PHE A 54 4.42 -8.52 -1.00
C PHE A 54 5.20 -7.90 -2.16
N ASP A 55 4.47 -7.40 -3.16
CA ASP A 55 5.08 -6.76 -4.33
C ASP A 55 5.67 -5.39 -3.99
N LEU A 56 5.00 -4.64 -3.10
CA LEU A 56 5.39 -3.29 -2.69
C LEU A 56 5.42 -3.20 -1.17
N ILE A 57 6.58 -2.81 -0.64
CA ILE A 57 6.79 -2.55 0.78
C ILE A 57 7.26 -1.11 0.92
N PHE A 58 6.41 -0.25 1.49
CA PHE A 58 6.74 1.15 1.73
C PHE A 58 7.23 1.33 3.16
N LEU A 59 8.46 1.84 3.29
CA LEU A 59 9.02 2.19 4.59
C LEU A 59 8.56 3.60 4.98
N LEU A 60 7.70 3.68 5.99
CA LEU A 60 7.28 4.95 6.58
C LEU A 60 8.14 5.22 7.82
N LEU A 61 9.07 6.17 7.69
CA LEU A 61 9.91 6.64 8.79
C LEU A 61 9.39 7.98 9.29
N ASP A 62 9.49 8.18 10.60
CA ASP A 62 9.25 9.47 11.23
C ASP A 62 10.59 10.15 11.52
N PRO A 63 11.07 11.05 10.64
CA PRO A 63 12.28 11.81 10.91
C PRO A 63 12.00 12.89 11.94
N GLN A 64 12.72 12.88 13.05
CA GLN A 64 12.70 13.98 14.02
C GLN A 64 13.25 15.25 13.36
N ASN A 65 12.37 16.14 12.93
CA ASN A 65 12.72 17.40 12.28
C ASN A 65 11.82 18.50 12.81
N GLU A 66 12.39 19.35 13.67
CA GLU A 66 11.69 20.43 14.34
C GLU A 66 10.92 21.36 13.38
N VAL A 67 11.48 21.62 12.19
CA VAL A 67 10.82 22.48 11.19
C VAL A 67 9.58 21.79 10.62
N PHE A 68 9.64 20.49 10.36
CA PHE A 68 8.51 19.71 9.87
C PHE A 68 7.45 19.56 10.96
N ASP A 69 7.86 19.21 12.18
CA ASP A 69 6.99 19.03 13.33
C ASP A 69 6.24 20.31 13.66
N ARG A 70 6.91 21.46 13.62
CA ARG A 70 6.28 22.77 13.84
C ARG A 70 5.24 23.09 12.76
N ARG A 71 5.52 22.78 11.49
CA ARG A 71 4.55 22.98 10.39
C ARG A 71 3.34 22.08 10.56
N LEU A 72 3.57 20.80 10.88
CA LEU A 72 2.51 19.82 11.12
C LEU A 72 1.64 20.23 12.30
N ALA A 73 2.25 20.59 13.44
CA ALA A 73 1.55 21.05 14.63
C ALA A 73 0.70 22.30 14.35
N ASN A 74 1.25 23.30 13.67
CA ASN A 74 0.51 24.50 13.27
C ASN A 74 -0.70 24.15 12.38
N HIS A 75 -0.51 23.25 11.41
CA HIS A 75 -1.59 22.81 10.53
C HIS A 75 -2.68 22.05 11.30
N LEU A 76 -2.32 21.10 12.15
CA LEU A 76 -3.26 20.35 12.98
C LEU A 76 -4.07 21.29 13.88
N VAL A 77 -3.41 22.23 14.56
CA VAL A 77 -4.08 23.25 15.38
C VAL A 77 -5.02 24.09 14.51
N SER A 78 -4.58 24.51 13.32
CA SER A 78 -5.43 25.28 12.41
C SER A 78 -6.68 24.51 11.96
N LEU A 79 -6.60 23.18 11.79
CA LEU A 79 -7.75 22.35 11.47
C LEU A 79 -8.77 22.26 12.61
N TYR A 80 -8.31 22.26 13.87
CA TYR A 80 -9.21 22.27 15.03
C TYR A 80 -9.89 23.63 15.25
N TYR A 81 -9.23 24.73 14.90
CA TYR A 81 -9.78 26.09 15.02
C TYR A 81 -10.57 26.55 13.79
N LYS A 82 -10.27 26.04 12.59
CA LYS A 82 -11.11 26.23 11.41
C LYS A 82 -12.45 25.56 11.69
N THR A 83 -13.50 26.36 11.83
CA THR A 83 -14.87 25.86 11.72
C THR A 83 -14.97 25.21 10.33
N ARG A 84 -15.62 24.06 10.24
CA ARG A 84 -15.68 23.11 9.10
C ARG A 84 -16.27 23.67 7.78
N THR A 85 -16.15 24.97 7.54
CA THR A 85 -16.89 25.75 6.55
C THR A 85 -15.99 26.37 5.47
N GLU A 86 -14.68 26.27 5.60
CA GLU A 86 -13.74 26.64 4.54
C GLU A 86 -13.13 25.36 3.96
N GLU A 87 -13.96 24.59 3.25
CA GLU A 87 -13.47 23.55 2.34
C GLU A 87 -12.85 24.29 1.16
N ASP A 88 -11.52 24.36 1.14
CA ASP A 88 -10.73 24.94 0.05
C ASP A 88 -11.19 24.36 -1.31
N ASP A 89 -11.40 25.24 -2.30
CA ASP A 89 -11.88 25.00 -3.66
C ASP A 89 -11.05 24.01 -4.51
N GLU A 90 -10.10 23.28 -3.93
CA GLU A 90 -9.16 22.38 -4.62
C GLU A 90 -9.46 20.87 -4.49
N VAL A 91 -10.55 20.49 -3.82
CA VAL A 91 -10.82 19.06 -3.56
C VAL A 91 -11.78 18.47 -4.59
N LEU A 92 -11.26 17.54 -5.40
CA LEU A 92 -12.07 16.60 -6.19
C LEU A 92 -13.14 15.97 -5.28
N ASN A 93 -14.41 16.16 -5.62
CA ASN A 93 -15.51 15.64 -4.80
C ASN A 93 -15.33 14.11 -4.62
N MET A 94 -15.42 13.66 -3.37
CA MET A 94 -15.30 12.26 -2.99
C MET A 94 -16.29 11.37 -3.75
N SER A 95 -17.48 11.86 -4.11
CA SER A 95 -18.43 11.12 -4.95
C SER A 95 -17.88 10.88 -6.36
N ILE A 96 -17.41 11.94 -7.01
CA ILE A 96 -16.85 11.88 -8.37
C ILE A 96 -15.64 10.95 -8.41
N LEU A 97 -14.76 11.00 -7.40
CA LEU A 97 -13.60 10.11 -7.33
C LEU A 97 -14.01 8.63 -7.24
N ARG A 98 -15.02 8.32 -6.42
CA ARG A 98 -15.54 6.94 -6.28
C ARG A 98 -16.17 6.45 -7.58
N ASP A 99 -16.95 7.30 -8.23
CA ASP A 99 -17.60 6.99 -9.51
C ASP A 99 -16.55 6.77 -10.60
N TYR A 100 -15.52 7.62 -10.65
CA TYR A 100 -14.40 7.50 -11.58
C TYR A 100 -13.63 6.18 -11.40
N ILE A 101 -13.28 5.81 -10.17
CA ILE A 101 -12.57 4.55 -9.89
C ILE A 101 -13.44 3.34 -10.27
N SER A 102 -14.74 3.40 -9.99
CA SER A 102 -15.68 2.32 -10.32
C SER A 102 -15.81 2.15 -11.84
N TYR A 103 -16.00 3.27 -12.56
CA TYR A 103 -16.04 3.28 -14.01
C TYR A 103 -14.75 2.71 -14.63
N ALA A 104 -13.58 3.17 -14.14
CA ALA A 104 -12.28 2.70 -14.64
C ALA A 104 -12.09 1.20 -14.42
N LYS A 105 -12.49 0.65 -13.27
CA LYS A 105 -12.39 -0.79 -12.98
C LYS A 105 -13.25 -1.66 -13.90
N GLU A 106 -14.41 -1.15 -14.31
CA GLU A 106 -15.36 -1.89 -15.14
C GLU A 106 -15.09 -1.76 -16.64
N HIS A 107 -14.69 -0.56 -17.11
CA HIS A 107 -14.63 -0.25 -18.54
C HIS A 107 -13.22 -0.21 -19.12
N VAL A 108 -12.17 -0.08 -18.29
CA VAL A 108 -10.79 0.07 -18.76
C VAL A 108 -10.01 -1.23 -18.56
N HIS A 109 -9.52 -1.80 -19.65
CA HIS A 109 -8.69 -3.01 -19.66
C HIS A 109 -7.36 -2.71 -20.33
N PRO A 110 -6.38 -2.15 -19.58
CA PRO A 110 -5.11 -1.72 -20.15
C PRO A 110 -4.35 -2.92 -20.73
N LYS A 111 -3.72 -2.72 -21.89
CA LYS A 111 -2.84 -3.68 -22.54
C LYS A 111 -1.42 -3.13 -22.55
N LEU A 112 -0.44 -4.00 -22.32
CA LEU A 112 0.97 -3.62 -22.39
C LEU A 112 1.34 -3.28 -23.83
N GLY A 113 1.89 -2.08 -24.01
CA GLY A 113 2.51 -1.68 -25.28
C GLY A 113 3.86 -2.37 -25.49
N GLU A 114 4.34 -2.34 -26.73
CA GLU A 114 5.63 -2.91 -27.10
C GLU A 114 6.79 -2.22 -26.35
N GLU A 115 6.77 -0.89 -26.27
CA GLU A 115 7.80 -0.11 -25.57
C GLU A 115 7.89 -0.48 -24.07
N ALA A 116 6.74 -0.58 -23.40
CA ALA A 116 6.69 -0.97 -21.98
C ALA A 116 7.23 -2.39 -21.77
N SER A 117 6.92 -3.30 -22.68
CA SER A 117 7.39 -4.69 -22.63
C SER A 117 8.92 -4.77 -22.79
N GLN A 118 9.48 -4.04 -23.75
CA GLN A 118 10.94 -3.98 -23.95
C GLN A 118 11.65 -3.41 -22.73
N ARG A 119 11.12 -2.33 -22.11
CA ARG A 119 11.69 -1.78 -20.88
C ARG A 119 11.67 -2.76 -19.71
N LEU A 120 10.58 -3.53 -19.55
CA LEU A 120 10.50 -4.56 -18.52
C LEU A 120 11.56 -5.65 -18.71
N ILE A 121 11.79 -6.08 -19.96
CA ILE A 121 12.83 -7.09 -20.27
C ILE A 121 14.22 -6.53 -19.94
N GLN A 122 14.52 -5.30 -20.38
CA GLN A 122 15.83 -4.70 -20.12
C GLN A 122 16.09 -4.55 -18.62
N ALA A 123 15.12 -4.02 -17.87
CA ALA A 123 15.24 -3.87 -16.42
C ALA A 123 15.46 -5.21 -15.70
N TYR A 124 14.85 -6.31 -16.19
CA TYR A 124 15.07 -7.64 -15.63
C TYR A 124 16.49 -8.16 -15.89
N VAL A 125 17.03 -7.90 -17.08
CA VAL A 125 18.43 -8.25 -17.41
C VAL A 125 19.41 -7.47 -16.55
N ASP A 126 19.19 -6.16 -16.37
CA ASP A 126 20.08 -5.30 -15.57
C ASP A 126 20.08 -5.67 -14.07
N MET A 127 18.98 -6.25 -13.57
CA MET A 127 18.83 -6.65 -12.17
C MET A 127 19.53 -7.99 -11.85
N ARG A 128 19.87 -8.80 -12.87
CA ARG A 128 20.46 -10.13 -12.72
C ARG A 128 21.99 -10.11 -12.83
#